data_AF-A0A0H2YEV6-F1
#
_entry.id   AF-A0A0H2YEV6-F1
#
_cell.length_a   1.000
_cell.length_b   1.000
_cell.length_c   1.000
_cell.angle_alpha   90.00
_cell.angle_beta   90.00
_cell.angle_gamma   90.00
#
_symmetry.space_group_name_H-M   'P 1'
#
loop_
_entity.id
_entity.type
_entity.pdbx_description
1 polymer ?
#
loop_
_entity_poly.entity_id
_entity_poly.type
_entity_poly.pdbx_seq_one_letter_code
_entity_poly.pdbx_strand_id
1 'polypeptide(L)' 'MLANKLGIIDEYEMEALESGLLLMLYEQLFIEGPLPTTLAFNSIREWHRQWLGNVYTSGQGDYVTLT' A
#
# COMPACT_ATOMS: atom_id res chain seq x y z
N MET A 1 -4.39 -15.95 -2.95
CA MET A 1 -3.18 -15.09 -2.86
C MET A 1 -3.10 -14.21 -4.08
N LEU A 2 -2.84 -12.91 -3.90
CA LEU A 2 -2.53 -12.01 -5.00
C LEU A 2 -1.14 -12.34 -5.56
N ALA A 3 -0.93 -12.19 -6.86
CA ALA A 3 0.35 -12.50 -7.49
C ALA A 3 1.35 -11.36 -7.23
N ASN A 4 2.08 -11.49 -6.13
CA ASN A 4 3.13 -10.55 -5.77
C ASN A 4 4.38 -10.71 -6.65
N LYS A 5 5.12 -9.63 -6.82
CA LYS A 5 6.38 -9.54 -7.59
C LYS A 5 7.54 -10.25 -6.93
N LEU A 6 7.43 -10.57 -5.64
CA LEU A 6 8.52 -11.06 -4.80
C LEU A 6 8.56 -12.59 -4.72
N GLY A 7 7.55 -13.27 -5.26
CA GLY A 7 7.44 -14.73 -5.21
C GLY A 7 7.14 -15.27 -3.81
N ILE A 8 6.64 -14.45 -2.89
CA ILE A 8 6.28 -14.86 -1.54
C ILE A 8 5.02 -15.72 -1.61
N ILE A 9 5.07 -16.91 -1.01
CA ILE A 9 3.97 -17.90 -1.00
C ILE A 9 3.39 -18.06 0.41
N ASP A 10 4.18 -17.76 1.44
CA ASP A 10 3.72 -17.81 2.82
C ASP A 10 2.85 -16.59 3.16
N GLU A 11 1.67 -16.85 3.72
CA GLU A 11 0.70 -15.79 4.01
C GLU A 11 1.12 -14.89 5.18
N TYR A 12 1.84 -15.45 6.16
CA TYR A 12 2.34 -14.69 7.30
C TYR A 12 3.53 -13.82 6.91
N GLU A 13 4.40 -14.32 6.04
CA GLU A 13 5.48 -13.52 5.45
C GLU A 13 4.92 -12.35 4.63
N MET A 14 3.88 -12.58 3.84
CA MET A 14 3.22 -11.52 3.08
C MET A 14 2.58 -10.48 4.00
N GLU A 15 1.82 -10.92 5.01
CA GLU A 15 1.16 -10.03 5.96
C GLU A 15 2.16 -9.16 6.72
N ALA A 16 3.25 -9.75 7.22
CA ALA A 16 4.31 -9.02 7.91
C ALA A 16 4.98 -7.97 7.00
N LEU A 17 5.21 -8.30 5.72
CA LEU A 17 5.76 -7.38 4.74
C LEU A 17 4.81 -6.20 4.47
N GLU A 18 3.54 -6.49 4.18
CA GLU A 18 2.51 -5.48 3.90
C GLU A 18 2.34 -4.54 5.09
N SER A 19 2.20 -5.07 6.30
CA SER A 19 2.09 -4.30 7.54
C SER A 19 3.35 -3.46 7.81
N GLY A 20 4.54 -3.99 7.55
CA GLY A 20 5.80 -3.26 7.70
C GLY A 20 5.91 -2.07 6.74
N LEU A 21 5.59 -2.27 5.46
CA LEU A 21 5.59 -1.18 4.47
C LEU A 21 4.54 -0.10 4.79
N LEU A 22 3.39 -0.50 5.33
CA LEU A 22 2.34 0.44 5.74
C LEU A 22 2.82 1.33 6.89
N LEU A 23 3.50 0.75 7.88
CA LEU A 23 4.07 1.52 9.00
C LEU A 23 5.10 2.53 8.51
N MET A 24 6.02 2.12 7.62
CA MET A 24 7.00 3.03 7.04
C MET A 24 6.35 4.20 6.31
N LEU A 25 5.31 3.94 5.52
CA LEU A 25 4.57 5.00 4.83
C LEU A 25 3.85 5.93 5.82
N TYR A 26 3.27 5.37 6.88
CA TYR A 26 2.63 6.16 7.94
C TYR A 26 3.63 7.12 8.61
N GLU A 27 4.81 6.62 9.00
CA GLU A 27 5.86 7.43 9.63
C GLU A 27 6.29 8.57 8.71
N GLN A 28 6.53 8.27 7.44
CA GLN A 28 6.91 9.27 6.44
C GLN A 28 5.84 10.36 6.26
N LEU A 29 4.55 9.99 6.21
CA LEU A 29 3.46 10.92 5.93
C LEU A 29 3.05 11.77 7.14
N PHE A 30 3.04 11.17 8.33
CA PHE A 30 2.38 11.78 9.49
C PHE A 30 3.35 12.16 10.62
N ILE A 31 4.58 11.65 10.61
CA ILE A 31 5.58 11.93 11.64
C ILE A 31 6.69 12.81 11.07
N GLU A 32 7.24 12.45 9.91
CA GLU A 32 8.35 13.17 9.29
C GLU A 32 7.86 14.29 8.35
N GLY A 33 6.73 14.08 7.68
CA GLY A 33 6.16 14.98 6.68
C GLY A 33 5.22 16.05 7.24
N PRO A 34 4.95 17.11 6.46
CA PRO A 34 3.89 18.06 6.79
C PRO A 34 2.53 17.37 6.68
N LEU A 35 1.74 17.46 7.76
CA LEU A 35 0.39 16.91 7.77
C LEU A 35 -0.45 17.55 6.65
N PRO A 36 -1.10 16.75 5.79
CA PRO A 36 -1.96 17.28 4.75
C PRO A 36 -3.15 18.00 5.39
N THR A 37 -3.38 19.26 5.03
CA THR A 37 -4.51 20.07 5.51
C THR A 37 -5.83 19.67 4.85
N THR A 38 -5.79 18.88 3.78
CA THR A 38 -6.96 18.32 3.10
C THR A 38 -6.63 16.93 2.61
N LEU A 39 -7.49 15.97 2.95
CA LEU A 39 -7.39 14.59 2.46
C LEU A 39 -8.31 14.42 1.25
N ALA A 40 -7.72 14.15 0.09
CA ALA A 40 -8.45 13.87 -1.13
C ALA A 40 -8.32 12.39 -1.52
N PHE A 41 -9.28 11.88 -2.30
CA PHE A 41 -9.21 10.51 -2.82
C PHE A 41 -7.92 10.24 -3.61
N ASN A 42 -7.43 11.23 -4.37
CA ASN A 42 -6.16 11.11 -5.07
C ASN A 42 -4.96 10.91 -4.14
N SER A 43 -4.98 11.51 -2.93
CA SER A 43 -3.95 11.29 -1.92
C SER A 43 -3.93 9.83 -1.47
N ILE A 44 -5.11 9.25 -1.19
CA ILE A 44 -5.26 7.86 -0.77
C ILE A 44 -4.80 6.90 -1.88
N ARG A 45 -5.18 7.18 -3.13
CA ARG A 45 -4.74 6.38 -4.30
C ARG A 45 -3.23 6.39 -4.46
N GLU A 46 -2.61 7.55 -4.26
CA GLU A 46 -1.16 7.71 -4.35
C GLU A 46 -0.45 6.99 -3.20
N TRP A 47 -0.97 7.07 -1.98
CA TRP A 47 -0.45 6.31 -0.83
C TRP A 47 -0.55 4.81 -1.04
N HIS A 48 -1.68 4.32 -1.57
CA HIS A 48 -1.84 2.91 -1.93
C HIS A 48 -0.80 2.46 -2.96
N ARG A 49 -0.50 3.31 -3.96
CA ARG A 49 0.55 3.04 -4.95
C ARG A 49 1.95 3.01 -4.32
N GLN A 50 2.24 3.91 -3.37
CA GLN A 50 3.54 3.93 -2.67
C GLN A 50 3.71 2.72 -1.74
N TRP A 51 2.64 2.33 -1.05
CA TRP A 51 2.64 1.18 -0.16
C TRP A 51 2.81 -0.14 -0.92
N LEU A 52 1.92 -0.43 -1.87
CA LEU A 52 1.80 -1.75 -2.48
C LEU A 52 2.38 -1.84 -3.89
N GLY A 53 2.77 -0.74 -4.51
CA GLY A 53 3.31 -0.72 -5.88
C GLY A 53 4.60 -1.52 -6.03
N ASN A 54 5.37 -1.69 -4.95
CA ASN A 54 6.59 -2.52 -4.94
C ASN A 54 6.27 -4.02 -4.78
N VAL A 55 5.12 -4.36 -4.21
CA VAL A 55 4.69 -5.74 -3.94
C VAL A 55 3.85 -6.29 -5.08
N TYR A 56 2.95 -5.49 -5.65
CA TYR A 56 1.98 -5.92 -6.65
C TYR A 56 2.13 -5.18 -7.99
N THR A 57 1.70 -5.82 -9.08
CA THR A 57 1.61 -5.17 -10.39
C THR A 57 0.31 -4.38 -10.48
N SER A 58 0.37 -3.15 -11.00
CA SER A 58 -0.80 -2.30 -11.24
C SER A 58 -1.85 -3.08 -12.05
N GLY A 59 -3.10 -3.10 -11.59
CA GLY A 59 -4.16 -3.95 -12.13
C GLY A 59 -4.58 -5.14 -11.24
N GLN A 60 -3.74 -5.60 -10.30
CA GLN A 60 -4.10 -6.71 -9.39
C GLN A 60 -4.73 -6.26 -8.07
N GLY A 61 -4.65 -4.95 -7.77
CA GLY A 61 -5.38 -4.29 -6.68
C GLY A 61 -6.29 -3.16 -7.18
N ASP A 62 -6.45 -3.02 -8.50
CA ASP A 62 -7.30 -1.99 -9.07
C ASP A 62 -8.74 -2.50 -9.13
N TYR A 63 -9.54 -1.89 -8.25
CA TYR A 63 -10.99 -1.98 -8.09
C TYR A 63 -11.51 -3.31 -7.50
N VAL A 64 -11.70 -3.30 -6.17
CA VAL A 64 -13.00 -3.75 -5.66
C VAL A 64 -14.02 -2.80 -6.27
N THR A 65 -14.59 -3.17 -7.42
CA THR A 65 -15.85 -2.60 -7.88
C THR A 65 -16.87 -2.90 -6.79
N LEU A 66 -17.19 -1.90 -5.97
CA LEU A 66 -18.41 -1.90 -5.19
C LEU A 66 -19.57 -1.95 -6.19
N THR A 67 -20.04 -3.17 -6.50
CA THR A 67 -21.30 -3.42 -7.19
C THR A 67 -22.23 -4.11 -6.20
#